data_AF-A0A5C8B4L8-F1
#
_entry.id   AF-A0A5C8B4L8-F1
#
_cell.length_a   1.000
_cell.length_b   1.000
_cell.length_c   1.000
_cell.angle_alpha   90.00
_cell.angle_beta   90.00
_cell.angle_gamma   90.00
#
_symmetry.space_group_name_H-M   'P 1'
#
loop_
_entity.id
_entity.type
_entity.pdbx_description
1 polymer ?
#
loop_
_entity_poly.entity_id
_entity_poly.type
_entity_poly.pdbx_seq_one_letter_code
_entity_poly.pdbx_strand_id
1 'polypeptide(L)'
;MKYFRNVPSKRLQQWNLRQRKKLRLGEFQELCFPFEVKLKHELNDEELGSLIEEFYSFLEQHSLNAATFSDVAAADKMSGVVQFEGRGGVTTEHRQIVLDWLKQHSLIASCEAGELVDAWHGWD
;
A
#
# COMPACT_ATOMS: atom_id res chain seq x y z
N MET A 1 7.01 -14.45 12.52
CA MET A 1 7.61 -13.50 13.48
C MET A 1 6.49 -12.63 14.08
N LYS A 2 5.57 -13.22 14.86
CA LYS A 2 4.25 -12.64 15.20
C LYS A 2 4.24 -11.68 16.41
N TYR A 3 5.39 -11.42 17.03
CA TYR A 3 5.46 -10.79 18.36
C TYR A 3 5.17 -9.28 18.38
N PHE A 4 5.21 -8.62 17.22
CA PHE A 4 5.19 -7.17 17.12
C PHE A 4 3.95 -6.59 16.44
N ARG A 5 3.02 -7.42 15.96
CA ARG A 5 1.82 -6.97 15.25
C ARG A 5 0.87 -6.15 16.14
N ASN A 6 0.77 -6.51 17.42
CA ASN A 6 -0.08 -5.84 18.41
C ASN A 6 0.71 -5.63 19.71
N VAL A 7 1.70 -4.73 19.69
CA VAL A 7 2.46 -4.40 20.91
C VAL A 7 1.62 -3.49 21.82
N PRO A 8 1.24 -3.91 23.03
CA PRO A 8 0.50 -3.06 23.95
C PRO A 8 1.36 -1.86 24.41
N SER A 9 0.73 -0.72 24.68
CA SER A 9 1.42 0.51 25.09
C SER A 9 2.33 0.32 26.32
N LYS A 10 1.91 -0.51 27.30
CA LYS A 10 2.73 -0.86 28.47
C LYS A 10 4.05 -1.55 28.09
N ARG A 11 4.05 -2.35 27.03
CA ARG A 11 5.25 -3.04 26.53
C ARG A 11 6.13 -2.09 25.74
N LEU A 12 5.54 -1.16 24.98
CA LEU A 12 6.29 -0.09 24.30
C LEU A 12 7.08 0.77 25.30
N GLN A 13 6.51 1.07 26.46
CA GLN A 13 7.17 1.86 27.52
C GLN A 13 8.42 1.16 28.12
N GLN A 14 8.55 -0.16 27.97
CA GLN A 14 9.74 -0.90 28.43
C GLN A 14 10.94 -0.75 27.48
N TRP A 15 10.71 -0.27 26.26
CA TRP A 15 11.77 -0.06 25.28
C TRP A 15 12.14 1.41 25.17
N ASN A 16 13.45 1.68 25.15
CA ASN A 16 13.95 3.03 24.92
C ASN A 16 13.73 3.47 23.46
N LEU A 17 13.93 4.77 23.18
CA LEU A 17 13.74 5.36 21.85
C LEU A 17 14.51 4.60 20.76
N ARG A 18 15.77 4.23 21.02
CA ARG A 18 16.61 3.52 20.06
C ARG A 18 16.08 2.12 19.74
N GLN A 19 15.57 1.40 20.74
CA GLN A 19 14.97 0.07 20.56
C GLN A 19 13.66 0.16 19.76
N ARG A 20 12.77 1.11 20.09
CA ARG A 20 11.52 1.29 19.35
C ARG A 20 11.77 1.65 17.88
N LYS A 21 12.76 2.50 17.61
CA LYS A 21 13.20 2.80 16.23
C LYS A 21 13.75 1.57 15.51
N LYS A 22 14.63 0.80 16.16
CA LYS A 22 15.22 -0.42 15.57
C LYS A 22 14.16 -1.45 15.23
N LEU A 23 13.12 -1.57 16.06
CA LEU A 23 12.05 -2.56 15.91
C LEU A 23 10.84 -2.04 15.09
N ARG A 24 10.83 -0.75 14.70
CA ARG A 24 9.73 -0.09 13.98
C ARG A 24 8.40 -0.11 14.75
N LEU A 25 8.45 0.29 16.02
CA LEU A 25 7.31 0.23 16.94
C LEU A 25 6.89 1.62 17.42
N GLY A 26 5.62 1.76 17.81
CA GLY A 26 5.07 3.02 18.33
C GLY A 26 5.10 4.10 17.25
N GLU A 27 5.76 5.22 17.52
CA GLU A 27 5.91 6.35 16.60
C GLU A 27 6.73 6.04 15.33
N PHE A 28 7.38 4.87 15.27
CA PHE A 28 8.13 4.41 14.11
C PHE A 28 7.37 3.35 13.29
N GLN A 29 6.10 3.11 13.62
CA GLN A 29 5.21 2.29 12.81
C GLN A 29 4.87 3.03 11.52
N GLU A 30 4.91 2.30 10.42
CA GLU A 30 4.57 2.80 9.09
C GLU A 30 3.37 1.97 8.60
N LEU A 31 2.24 2.63 8.38
CA LEU A 31 1.03 1.97 7.86
C LEU A 31 1.03 2.01 6.34
N CYS A 32 0.59 0.92 5.73
CA CYS A 32 0.35 0.76 4.31
C CYS A 32 -0.98 0.01 4.10
N PHE A 33 -1.44 -0.12 2.86
CA PHE A 33 -2.54 -1.03 2.53
C PHE A 33 -2.29 -1.74 1.20
N PRO A 34 -2.65 -3.03 1.07
CA PRO A 34 -2.60 -3.72 -0.20
C PRO A 34 -3.80 -3.32 -1.08
N PHE A 35 -3.64 -3.44 -2.38
CA PHE A 35 -4.73 -3.29 -3.34
C PHE A 35 -4.66 -4.37 -4.42
N GLU A 36 -5.82 -4.69 -4.97
CA GLU A 36 -5.98 -5.59 -6.11
C GLU A 36 -6.91 -4.95 -7.13
N VAL A 37 -6.53 -5.07 -8.40
CA VAL A 37 -7.23 -4.50 -9.54
C VAL A 37 -7.40 -5.57 -10.59
N LYS A 38 -8.62 -5.69 -11.09
CA LYS A 38 -8.92 -6.45 -12.29
C LYS A 38 -9.07 -5.47 -13.46
N LEU A 39 -8.32 -5.71 -14.52
CA LEU A 39 -8.37 -4.96 -15.76
C LEU A 39 -9.55 -5.43 -16.61
N LYS A 40 -10.08 -4.56 -17.47
CA LYS A 40 -11.22 -4.91 -18.34
C LYS A 40 -10.88 -5.96 -19.40
N HIS A 41 -9.61 -6.02 -19.78
CA HIS A 41 -9.03 -6.96 -20.73
C HIS A 41 -7.52 -7.02 -20.47
N GLU A 42 -6.83 -7.95 -21.12
CA GLU A 42 -5.37 -7.98 -21.13
C GLU A 42 -4.87 -6.74 -21.88
N LEU A 43 -4.15 -5.88 -21.16
CA LEU A 43 -3.53 -4.69 -21.73
C LEU A 43 -2.23 -5.08 -22.44
N ASN A 44 -1.91 -4.38 -23.53
CA ASN A 44 -0.56 -4.49 -24.10
C ASN A 44 0.47 -3.72 -23.25
N ASP A 45 1.75 -3.92 -23.53
CA ASP A 45 2.84 -3.31 -22.76
C ASP A 45 2.78 -1.77 -22.71
N GLU A 46 2.33 -1.12 -23.79
CA GLU A 46 2.20 0.34 -23.84
C GLU A 46 1.04 0.83 -22.98
N GLU A 47 -0.14 0.19 -23.07
CA GLU A 47 -1.31 0.52 -22.25
C GLU A 47 -1.05 0.29 -20.77
N LEU A 48 -0.39 -0.83 -20.43
CA LEU A 48 -0.01 -1.13 -19.06
C LEU A 48 1.03 -0.12 -18.53
N GLY A 49 2.02 0.23 -19.36
CA GLY A 49 3.01 1.25 -19.05
C GLY A 49 2.36 2.62 -18.75
N SER A 50 1.48 3.08 -19.62
CA SER A 50 0.74 4.34 -19.41
C SER A 50 -0.14 4.31 -18.16
N LEU A 51 -0.87 3.22 -17.91
CA LEU A 51 -1.66 3.05 -16.70
C LEU A 51 -0.80 3.15 -15.43
N ILE A 52 0.38 2.51 -15.44
CA ILE A 52 1.33 2.55 -14.33
C ILE A 52 1.85 3.97 -14.13
N GLU A 53 2.31 4.64 -15.19
CA GLU A 53 2.81 6.02 -15.11
C GLU A 53 1.76 7.01 -14.59
N GLU A 54 0.52 6.90 -15.07
CA GLU A 54 -0.60 7.72 -14.58
C GLU A 54 -0.89 7.44 -13.10
N PHE A 55 -0.87 6.17 -12.69
CA PHE A 55 -1.08 5.78 -11.30
C PHE A 55 0.01 6.32 -10.38
N TYR A 56 1.29 6.17 -10.72
CA TYR A 56 2.39 6.72 -9.92
C TYR A 56 2.36 8.25 -9.87
N SER A 57 2.04 8.92 -10.99
CA SER A 57 1.87 10.37 -11.04
C SER A 57 0.75 10.86 -10.10
N PHE A 58 -0.36 10.12 -10.05
CA PHE A 58 -1.45 10.39 -9.11
C PHE A 58 -1.03 10.17 -7.65
N LEU A 59 -0.31 9.08 -7.35
CA LEU A 59 0.17 8.80 -5.99
C LEU A 59 1.12 9.90 -5.49
N GLU A 60 2.05 10.37 -6.32
CA GLU A 60 3.01 11.42 -5.97
C GLU A 60 2.30 12.73 -5.56
N GLN A 61 1.20 13.11 -6.25
CA GLN A 61 0.39 14.28 -5.90
C GLN A 61 -0.20 14.21 -4.48
N HIS A 62 -0.34 13.00 -3.94
CA HIS A 62 -0.84 12.74 -2.59
C HIS A 62 0.26 12.34 -1.59
N SER A 63 1.54 12.50 -1.96
CA SER A 63 2.69 12.04 -1.15
C SER A 63 2.60 10.54 -0.83
N LEU A 64 2.17 9.75 -1.81
CA LEU A 64 2.07 8.30 -1.73
C LEU A 64 3.04 7.67 -2.74
N ASN A 65 3.38 6.41 -2.49
CA ASN A 65 4.12 5.57 -3.41
C ASN A 65 3.55 4.15 -3.34
N ALA A 66 3.81 3.33 -4.35
CA ALA A 66 3.39 1.94 -4.38
C ALA A 66 4.50 1.01 -4.84
N ALA A 67 4.48 -0.21 -4.32
CA ALA A 67 5.11 -1.35 -4.98
C ALA A 67 4.02 -2.10 -5.76
N THR A 68 4.14 -2.14 -7.07
CA THR A 68 3.17 -2.80 -7.97
C THR A 68 3.73 -4.10 -8.51
N PHE A 69 2.85 -5.08 -8.67
CA PHE A 69 3.14 -6.40 -9.20
C PHE A 69 2.05 -6.77 -10.21
N SER A 70 2.48 -7.21 -11.39
CA SER A 70 1.63 -7.87 -12.37
C SER A 70 2.04 -9.34 -12.43
N ASP A 71 1.06 -10.25 -12.35
CA ASP A 71 1.32 -11.67 -12.46
C ASP A 71 1.31 -12.06 -13.94
N VAL A 72 2.43 -12.60 -14.43
CA VAL A 72 2.56 -13.07 -15.82
C VAL A 72 1.52 -14.16 -16.15
N ALA A 73 1.06 -14.92 -15.15
CA ALA A 73 0.02 -15.94 -15.31
C ALA A 73 -1.41 -15.37 -15.25
N ALA A 74 -1.59 -14.11 -14.84
CA ALA A 74 -2.87 -13.43 -14.76
C ALA A 74 -2.73 -12.00 -15.31
N ALA A 75 -2.57 -11.90 -16.64
CA ALA A 75 -2.33 -10.65 -17.37
C ALA A 75 -3.47 -9.62 -17.23
N ASP A 76 -4.67 -10.03 -16.76
CA ASP A 76 -5.79 -9.15 -16.44
C ASP A 76 -5.82 -8.65 -14.99
N LYS A 77 -4.74 -8.88 -14.21
CA LYS A 77 -4.66 -8.48 -12.80
C LYS A 77 -3.41 -7.67 -12.50
N MET A 78 -3.62 -6.60 -11.73
CA MET A 78 -2.56 -5.81 -11.12
C MET A 78 -2.79 -5.75 -9.61
N SER A 79 -1.76 -5.94 -8.82
CA SER A 79 -1.82 -5.83 -7.37
C SER A 79 -0.64 -5.05 -6.83
N GLY A 80 -0.70 -4.64 -5.58
CA GLY A 80 0.39 -3.91 -4.99
C GLY A 80 0.13 -3.48 -3.56
N VAL A 81 1.06 -2.71 -3.02
CA VAL A 81 0.96 -2.12 -1.68
C VAL A 81 1.23 -0.64 -1.80
N VAL A 82 0.30 0.19 -1.30
CA VAL A 82 0.43 1.64 -1.23
C VAL A 82 0.96 2.03 0.14
N GLN A 83 1.97 2.89 0.16
CA GLN A 83 2.61 3.43 1.34
C GLN A 83 2.77 4.95 1.24
N PHE A 84 3.00 5.60 2.38
CA PHE A 84 3.29 7.03 2.40
C PHE A 84 4.71 7.28 1.89
N GLU A 85 4.89 8.35 1.12
CA GLU A 85 6.20 8.77 0.66
C GLU A 85 6.94 9.52 1.78
N GLY A 86 8.03 8.93 2.28
CA GLY A 86 8.83 9.51 3.35
C GLY A 86 8.52 8.92 4.73
N ARG A 87 8.28 9.79 5.72
CA ARG A 87 8.05 9.35 7.12
C ARG A 87 6.57 9.39 7.47
N GLY A 88 6.07 8.29 8.01
CA GLY A 88 4.69 8.17 8.46
C GLY A 88 4.02 6.95 7.84
N GLY A 89 2.70 6.92 7.91
CA GLY A 89 1.89 5.87 7.32
C GLY A 89 0.72 6.46 6.56
N VAL A 90 0.13 5.65 5.69
CA VAL A 90 -1.12 6.00 5.03
C VAL A 90 -2.27 6.10 6.03
N THR A 91 -3.27 6.92 5.71
CA THR A 91 -4.49 7.07 6.48
C THR A 91 -5.67 6.41 5.75
N THR A 92 -6.81 6.32 6.42
CA THR A 92 -8.06 5.87 5.77
C THR A 92 -8.48 6.80 4.64
N GLU A 93 -8.14 8.09 4.71
CA GLU A 93 -8.41 9.07 3.66
C GLU A 93 -7.55 8.80 2.42
N HIS A 94 -6.25 8.53 2.58
CA HIS A 94 -5.38 8.12 1.48
C HIS A 94 -5.89 6.84 0.81
N ARG A 95 -6.31 5.85 1.61
CA ARG A 95 -6.91 4.62 1.08
C ARG A 95 -8.15 4.90 0.24
N GLN A 96 -9.02 5.80 0.70
CA GLN A 96 -10.25 6.12 0.00
C GLN A 96 -9.97 6.84 -1.33
N ILE A 97 -9.07 7.83 -1.33
CA ILE A 97 -8.69 8.59 -2.53
C ILE A 97 -8.09 7.67 -3.60
N VAL A 98 -7.21 6.74 -3.21
CA VAL A 98 -6.65 5.74 -4.14
C VAL A 98 -7.74 4.82 -4.70
N LEU A 99 -8.63 4.32 -3.85
CA LEU A 99 -9.70 3.44 -4.29
C LEU A 99 -10.67 4.15 -5.24
N ASP A 100 -10.97 5.43 -5.01
CA ASP A 100 -11.85 6.21 -5.86
C ASP A 100 -11.22 6.50 -7.22
N TRP A 101 -9.92 6.80 -7.27
CA TRP A 101 -9.18 6.94 -8.54
C TRP A 101 -9.22 5.64 -9.35
N LEU A 102 -8.92 4.50 -8.71
CA LEU A 102 -8.94 3.20 -9.38
C LEU A 102 -10.33 2.84 -9.93
N LYS A 103 -11.42 3.16 -9.20
CA LYS A 103 -12.79 2.90 -9.64
C LYS A 103 -13.22 3.74 -10.85
N GLN A 104 -12.69 4.95 -10.97
CA GLN A 104 -13.05 5.88 -12.05
C GLN A 104 -12.23 5.64 -13.32
N HIS A 105 -11.12 4.91 -13.22
CA HIS A 105 -10.23 4.66 -14.34
C HIS A 105 -10.88 3.78 -15.42
N SER A 106 -10.76 4.19 -16.69
CA SER A 106 -11.46 3.56 -17.82
C SER A 106 -11.02 2.12 -18.10
N LEU A 107 -9.77 1.77 -17.77
CA LEU A 107 -9.18 0.44 -17.98
C LEU A 107 -9.46 -0.56 -16.84
N ILE A 108 -10.02 -0.10 -15.72
CA ILE A 108 -10.25 -0.92 -14.53
C ILE A 108 -11.68 -1.48 -14.54
N ALA A 109 -11.82 -2.80 -14.38
CA ALA A 109 -13.10 -3.50 -14.27
C ALA A 109 -13.60 -3.52 -12.83
N SER A 110 -12.72 -3.81 -11.89
CA SER A 110 -13.00 -3.82 -10.45
C SER A 110 -11.71 -3.59 -9.67
N CYS A 111 -11.82 -3.03 -8.47
CA CYS A 111 -10.69 -2.88 -7.56
C CYS A 111 -11.13 -3.03 -6.11
N GLU A 112 -10.21 -3.52 -5.30
CA GLU A 112 -10.36 -3.67 -3.86
C GLU A 112 -9.09 -3.17 -3.16
N ALA A 113 -9.26 -2.59 -1.97
CA ALA A 113 -8.15 -2.21 -1.10
C ALA A 113 -8.32 -2.95 0.23
N GLY A 114 -7.25 -3.57 0.73
CA GLY A 114 -7.24 -4.19 2.04
C GLY A 114 -7.25 -3.17 3.17
N GLU A 115 -7.29 -3.66 4.41
CA GLU A 115 -7.19 -2.80 5.60
C GLU A 115 -5.80 -2.17 5.72
N LEU A 116 -5.71 -1.13 6.55
CA LEU A 116 -4.42 -0.55 6.91
C LEU A 116 -3.65 -1.54 7.78
N VAL A 117 -2.44 -1.87 7.38
CA VAL A 117 -1.56 -2.80 8.08
C VAL A 117 -0.20 -2.17 8.35
N ASP A 118 0.47 -2.66 9.38
CA ASP A 118 1.86 -2.31 9.65
C ASP A 118 2.75 -2.89 8.54
N ALA A 119 3.50 -2.04 7.83
CA ALA A 119 4.38 -2.45 6.75
C ALA A 119 5.45 -3.47 7.19
N TRP A 120 5.83 -3.49 8.46
CA TRP A 120 6.88 -4.32 9.02
C TRP A 120 6.37 -5.62 9.64
N HIS A 121 5.22 -5.57 10.32
CA HIS A 121 4.72 -6.67 11.15
C HIS A 121 3.29 -7.13 10.81
N GLY A 122 2.66 -6.49 9.83
CA GLY A 122 1.24 -6.65 9.48
C GLY A 122 0.92 -7.83 8.56
N TRP A 123 1.93 -8.55 8.06
CA TRP A 123 1.79 -9.65 7.11
C TRP A 123 1.82 -11.02 7.80
N ASP A 124 1.04 -12.00 7.32
CA ASP A 124 1.03 -13.40 7.80
C ASP A 124 1.59 -14.37 6.76
#